data_AF-A0A7I9Y735-F1
#
_entry.id   AF-A0A7I9Y735-F1
#
_cell.length_a   1.000
_cell.length_b   1.000
_cell.length_c   1.000
_cell.angle_alpha   90.00
_cell.angle_beta   90.00
_cell.angle_gamma   90.00
#
_symmetry.space_group_name_H-M   'P 1'
#
loop_
_entity.id
_entity.type
_entity.pdbx_description
1 polymer ?
#
loop_
_entity_poly.entity_id
_entity_poly.type
_entity_poly.pdbx_seq_one_letter_code
_entity_poly.pdbx_strand_id
1 'polypeptide(L)'
;MHDDFDRCYRAVQSSDARFDGWFYTAVLTTRIYCRPSCPVRPPLPRNVRFYPTAAAAQRAGFRACKRCRPDAAPGSPEWNVRGDIVGRAMRLVADGTVDREGVTGLAGHLGYSTRQLQRLLHNEVGAGPLALARAQRAQTARILIETTDLPLSDIAFAAGFASIRQFNDTVRAVWATTPTALRQHAAARFKAESDRRPPSPGGLSLRLPVRTPFAFEGVFGHLAACAVPGCEEVRDGAYRRTLRLPHGNGIVSLTPAPDHVRCELVLDDFRDLTAAITRCRRLLDLDADPEAVVEALTDDPELAPLVAKAPGQRIPRTVDEAELAVRAVLSQQVSVKAARTHTRRLLLGHGEPIVDPSGGLTHVFPSVERLADIDADRLALPRARRRTLLALVAGLADGSISLGAGCDWGRARKSLLELPGVGAWTAELIAMRGLGDPDAFPATDLGVRVAVRRLGLPEQPRALTERSLRWRPWRSYATQHLWTALDHAVNDWPRTSKEIA
;
A
#
# COMPACT_ATOMS: atom_id res chain seq x y z
N MET A 1 6.87 0.15 38.96
CA MET A 1 7.08 1.44 38.25
C MET A 1 5.94 2.42 38.55
N HIS A 2 4.68 2.04 38.37
CA HIS A 2 3.52 2.91 38.68
C HIS A 2 3.43 3.37 40.15
N ASP A 3 4.11 2.69 41.07
CA ASP A 3 4.18 3.04 42.50
C ASP A 3 5.17 4.17 42.83
N ASP A 4 6.06 4.52 41.89
CA ASP A 4 7.02 5.62 42.04
C ASP A 4 6.46 6.89 41.40
N PHE A 5 5.83 7.73 42.24
CA PHE A 5 5.12 8.92 41.80
C PHE A 5 6.04 9.90 41.05
N ASP A 6 7.22 10.19 41.58
CA ASP A 6 8.13 11.21 41.01
C ASP A 6 8.69 10.76 39.66
N ARG A 7 8.90 9.46 39.48
CA ARG A 7 9.33 8.89 38.20
C ARG A 7 8.21 8.90 37.17
N CYS A 8 7.00 8.48 37.56
CA CYS A 8 5.83 8.51 36.69
C CYS A 8 5.45 9.95 36.29
N TYR A 9 5.51 10.91 37.22
CA TYR A 9 5.17 12.29 36.94
C TYR A 9 6.18 12.96 36.00
N ARG A 10 7.49 12.68 36.15
CA ARG A 10 8.52 13.13 35.20
C ARG A 10 8.29 12.56 33.79
N ALA A 11 7.95 11.28 33.68
CA ALA A 11 7.62 10.67 32.39
C ALA A 11 6.41 11.36 31.72
N VAL A 12 5.34 11.69 32.47
CA VAL A 12 4.20 12.46 31.96
C VAL A 12 4.59 13.87 31.52
N GLN A 13 5.42 14.58 32.30
CA GLN A 13 5.89 15.92 31.94
C GLN A 13 6.71 15.91 30.65
N SER A 14 7.48 14.85 30.41
CA SER A 14 8.25 14.67 29.17
C SER A 14 7.41 14.26 27.96
N SER A 15 6.17 13.80 28.17
CA SER A 15 5.29 13.26 27.12
C SER A 15 5.94 12.13 26.28
N ASP A 16 6.76 11.30 26.93
CA ASP A 16 7.56 10.27 26.26
C ASP A 16 6.75 8.97 26.04
N ALA A 17 6.59 8.61 24.75
CA ALA A 17 5.82 7.45 24.32
C ALA A 17 6.45 6.09 24.68
N ARG A 18 7.73 6.04 25.05
CA ARG A 18 8.37 4.79 25.51
C ARG A 18 7.79 4.28 26.82
N PHE A 19 7.14 5.16 27.59
CA PHE A 19 6.47 4.83 28.84
C PHE A 19 5.00 4.44 28.64
N ASP A 20 4.47 4.53 27.41
CA ASP A 20 3.11 4.08 27.12
C ASP A 20 2.99 2.58 27.36
N GLY A 21 1.92 2.18 28.06
CA GLY A 21 1.70 0.78 28.46
C GLY A 21 2.42 0.35 29.75
N TRP A 22 3.38 1.14 30.26
CA TRP A 22 4.03 0.85 31.55
C TRP A 22 3.19 1.32 32.75
N PHE A 23 2.46 2.42 32.57
CA PHE A 23 1.48 2.94 33.52
C PHE A 23 0.51 3.89 32.82
N TYR A 24 -0.58 4.21 33.50
CA TYR A 24 -1.63 5.12 33.04
C TYR A 24 -1.85 6.22 34.06
N THR A 25 -2.05 7.43 33.55
CA THR A 25 -2.16 8.66 34.32
C THR A 25 -3.62 9.02 34.50
N ALA A 26 -4.17 8.83 35.69
CA ALA A 26 -5.54 9.15 36.05
C ALA A 26 -5.64 10.55 36.69
N VAL A 27 -6.40 11.42 36.05
CA VAL A 27 -6.63 12.80 36.48
C VAL A 27 -7.85 12.83 37.41
N LEU A 28 -7.61 13.15 38.68
CA LEU A 28 -8.60 13.11 39.75
C LEU A 28 -9.76 14.07 39.50
N THR A 29 -9.47 15.25 38.97
CA THR A 29 -10.47 16.31 38.75
C THR A 29 -11.42 16.00 37.61
N THR A 30 -10.94 15.42 36.51
CA THR A 30 -11.77 15.14 35.32
C THR A 30 -12.27 13.70 35.26
N ARG A 31 -11.81 12.82 36.16
CA ARG A 31 -12.04 11.37 36.10
C ARG A 31 -11.66 10.77 34.74
N ILE A 32 -10.56 11.24 34.15
CA ILE A 32 -10.04 10.74 32.88
C ILE A 32 -8.68 10.10 33.12
N TYR A 33 -8.43 8.94 32.51
CA TYR A 33 -7.08 8.38 32.46
C TYR A 33 -6.47 8.52 31.06
N CYS A 34 -5.14 8.70 31.03
CA CYS A 34 -4.34 9.02 29.85
C CYS A 34 -3.09 8.12 29.79
N ARG A 35 -2.47 8.05 28.62
CA ARG A 35 -1.10 7.54 28.47
C ARG A 35 -0.06 8.59 28.89
N PRO A 36 1.16 8.21 29.28
CA PRO A 36 2.25 9.15 29.53
C PRO A 36 2.55 10.09 28.35
N SER A 37 2.41 9.62 27.11
CA SER A 37 2.60 10.42 25.89
C SER A 37 1.48 11.42 25.55
N CYS A 38 0.46 11.53 26.40
CA CYS A 38 -0.75 12.27 26.05
C CYS A 38 -0.45 13.75 25.74
N PRO A 39 -0.90 14.31 24.58
CA PRO A 39 -0.66 15.71 24.20
C PRO A 39 -1.28 16.75 25.11
N VAL A 40 -2.12 16.35 26.05
CA VAL A 40 -2.82 17.28 26.94
C VAL A 40 -1.82 17.83 27.95
N ARG A 41 -1.94 19.11 28.26
CA ARG A 41 -1.09 19.77 29.27
C ARG A 41 -1.05 18.91 30.54
N PRO A 42 0.15 18.55 31.05
CA PRO A 42 0.28 17.73 32.25
C PRO A 42 -0.54 18.33 33.40
N PRO A 43 -1.42 17.54 34.05
CA PRO A 43 -2.15 18.00 35.22
C PRO A 43 -1.19 18.26 36.39
N LEU A 44 -1.61 19.10 37.33
CA LEU A 44 -0.83 19.37 38.54
C LEU A 44 -0.61 18.09 39.36
N PRO A 45 0.54 17.91 40.03
CA PRO A 45 0.89 16.66 40.72
C PRO A 45 -0.21 16.19 41.68
N ARG A 46 -0.78 17.12 42.44
CA ARG A 46 -1.89 16.87 43.38
C ARG A 46 -3.17 16.31 42.75
N ASN A 47 -3.34 16.46 41.44
CA ASN A 47 -4.53 16.05 40.69
C ASN A 47 -4.34 14.75 39.92
N VAL A 48 -3.26 13.99 40.18
CA VAL A 48 -2.91 12.82 39.39
C VAL A 48 -2.67 11.61 40.27
N ARG A 49 -3.07 10.44 39.75
CA ARG A 49 -2.77 9.12 40.30
C ARG A 49 -2.35 8.19 39.17
N PHE A 50 -1.50 7.21 39.45
CA PHE A 50 -1.02 6.27 38.44
C PHE A 50 -1.63 4.88 38.64
N TYR A 51 -1.85 4.18 37.53
CA TYR A 51 -2.36 2.81 37.50
C TYR A 51 -1.49 1.94 36.59
N PRO A 52 -1.32 0.64 36.87
CA PRO A 52 -0.47 -0.23 36.07
C PRO A 52 -1.07 -0.56 34.70
N THR A 53 -2.41 -0.57 34.59
CA THR A 53 -3.11 -0.92 33.36
C THR A 53 -4.33 -0.02 33.12
N ALA A 54 -4.76 0.09 31.86
CA ALA A 54 -5.99 0.77 31.48
C ALA A 54 -7.21 0.18 32.22
N ALA A 55 -7.26 -1.15 32.33
CA ALA A 55 -8.30 -1.87 33.07
C ALA A 55 -8.33 -1.50 34.56
N ALA A 56 -7.16 -1.31 35.19
CA ALA A 56 -7.09 -0.89 36.59
C ALA A 56 -7.65 0.54 36.78
N ALA A 57 -7.34 1.46 35.86
CA ALA A 57 -7.90 2.82 35.88
C ALA A 57 -9.42 2.82 35.65
N GLN A 58 -9.93 1.99 34.74
CA GLN A 58 -11.37 1.85 34.49
C GLN A 58 -12.12 1.29 35.70
N ARG A 59 -11.59 0.24 36.35
CA ARG A 59 -12.15 -0.31 37.59
C ARG A 59 -12.19 0.73 38.72
N ALA A 60 -11.25 1.67 38.73
CA ALA A 60 -11.22 2.78 39.67
C ALA A 60 -12.17 3.95 39.28
N GLY A 61 -12.98 3.80 38.23
CA GLY A 61 -14.01 4.75 37.83
C GLY A 61 -13.52 5.89 36.92
N PHE A 62 -12.36 5.72 36.25
CA PHE A 62 -11.84 6.70 35.29
C PHE A 62 -12.25 6.34 33.86
N ARG A 63 -12.69 7.33 33.08
CA ARG A 63 -12.97 7.18 31.64
C ARG A 63 -11.69 7.32 30.82
N ALA A 64 -11.58 6.58 29.72
CA ALA A 64 -10.48 6.76 28.77
C ALA A 64 -10.46 8.17 28.16
N CYS A 65 -9.25 8.71 28.01
CA CYS A 65 -9.03 9.97 27.31
C CYS A 65 -9.35 9.83 25.82
N LYS A 66 -10.26 10.66 25.32
CA LYS A 66 -10.63 10.64 23.89
C LYS A 66 -9.49 11.07 22.96
N ARG A 67 -8.44 11.72 23.51
CA ARG A 67 -7.35 12.31 22.74
C ARG A 67 -6.15 11.38 22.56
N CYS A 68 -5.77 10.67 23.61
CA CYS A 68 -4.69 9.67 23.53
C CYS A 68 -5.21 8.23 23.52
N ARG A 69 -6.53 7.99 23.52
CA ARG A 69 -7.17 6.67 23.36
C ARG A 69 -6.41 5.53 24.08
N PRO A 70 -6.20 5.64 25.41
CA PRO A 70 -5.40 4.68 26.18
C PRO A 70 -6.05 3.28 26.25
N ASP A 71 -7.31 3.18 25.85
CA ASP A 71 -8.16 2.00 25.73
C ASP A 71 -8.06 1.30 24.37
N ALA A 72 -7.39 1.90 23.38
CA ALA A 72 -7.15 1.24 22.10
C ALA A 72 -6.24 0.01 22.27
N ALA A 73 -6.35 -0.97 21.38
CA ALA A 73 -5.46 -2.13 21.38
C ALA A 73 -4.04 -1.74 20.88
N PRO A 74 -2.94 -2.19 21.53
CA PRO A 74 -1.58 -1.97 21.05
C PRO A 74 -1.43 -2.30 19.56
N GLY A 75 -0.89 -1.36 18.79
CA GLY A 75 -0.69 -1.50 17.33
C GLY A 75 -1.89 -1.14 16.45
N SER A 76 -3.05 -0.77 17.01
CA SER A 76 -4.16 -0.27 16.20
C SER A 76 -3.94 1.18 15.71
N PRO A 77 -4.60 1.64 14.63
CA PRO A 77 -4.53 3.04 14.21
C PRO A 77 -4.97 4.01 15.32
N GLU A 78 -5.92 3.59 16.15
CA GLU A 78 -6.38 4.36 17.32
C GLU A 78 -5.34 4.37 18.46
N TRP A 79 -4.45 3.39 18.51
CA TRP A 79 -3.33 3.33 19.45
C TRP A 79 -2.25 4.34 19.11
N ASN A 80 -1.92 4.55 17.83
CA ASN A 80 -0.96 5.57 17.42
C ASN A 80 -1.50 6.48 16.32
N VAL A 81 -2.48 7.34 16.66
CA VAL A 81 -3.06 8.33 15.74
C VAL A 81 -1.98 9.21 15.10
N ARG A 82 -0.90 9.55 15.84
CA ARG A 82 0.22 10.33 15.29
C ARG A 82 1.04 9.53 14.28
N GLY A 83 1.39 8.30 14.60
CA GLY A 83 2.08 7.37 13.71
C GLY A 83 1.26 7.02 12.47
N ASP A 84 -0.06 6.89 12.59
CA ASP A 84 -0.95 6.71 11.44
C ASP A 84 -0.91 7.93 10.51
N ILE A 85 -1.08 9.15 11.04
CA ILE A 85 -1.02 10.39 10.25
C ILE A 85 0.34 10.54 9.57
N VAL A 86 1.43 10.27 10.28
CA VAL A 86 2.79 10.31 9.74
C VAL A 86 2.98 9.25 8.66
N GLY A 87 2.52 8.02 8.88
CA GLY A 87 2.55 6.95 7.88
C GLY A 87 1.76 7.31 6.63
N ARG A 88 0.55 7.87 6.78
CA ARG A 88 -0.28 8.37 5.69
C ARG A 88 0.39 9.52 4.94
N ALA A 89 1.00 10.45 5.66
CA ALA A 89 1.77 11.54 5.06
C ALA A 89 2.95 11.00 4.25
N MET A 90 3.73 10.06 4.78
CA MET A 90 4.85 9.44 4.08
C MET A 90 4.40 8.73 2.80
N ARG A 91 3.25 8.03 2.83
CA ARG A 91 2.66 7.40 1.64
C ARG A 91 2.24 8.42 0.58
N LEU A 92 1.65 9.55 0.98
CA LEU A 92 1.29 10.63 0.06
C LEU A 92 2.52 11.37 -0.50
N VAL A 93 3.56 11.58 0.32
CA VAL A 93 4.84 12.10 -0.18
C VAL A 93 5.41 11.13 -1.22
N ALA A 94 5.48 9.83 -0.91
CA ALA A 94 5.93 8.77 -1.81
C ALA A 94 5.13 8.69 -3.12
N ASP A 95 3.84 8.98 -3.07
CA ASP A 95 2.98 9.06 -4.25
C ASP A 95 3.22 10.32 -5.10
N GLY A 96 3.94 11.32 -4.58
CA GLY A 96 4.27 12.57 -5.26
C GLY A 96 3.31 13.73 -4.97
N THR A 97 2.44 13.61 -3.95
CA THR A 97 1.46 14.66 -3.61
C THR A 97 2.10 16.02 -3.35
N VAL A 98 3.27 16.06 -2.70
CA VAL A 98 3.97 17.33 -2.42
C VAL A 98 4.46 18.01 -3.69
N ASP A 99 4.88 17.23 -4.69
CA ASP A 99 5.37 17.80 -5.95
C ASP A 99 4.21 18.31 -6.82
N ARG A 100 3.03 17.68 -6.74
CA ARG A 100 1.82 18.07 -7.48
C ARG A 100 1.05 19.22 -6.83
N GLU A 101 0.82 19.15 -5.52
CA GLU A 101 -0.13 20.02 -4.81
C GLU A 101 0.53 20.85 -3.68
N GLY A 102 1.84 20.67 -3.49
CA GLY A 102 2.58 21.31 -2.41
C GLY A 102 2.24 20.75 -1.03
N VAL A 103 2.80 21.40 0.00
CA VAL A 103 2.56 21.02 1.40
C VAL A 103 1.11 21.32 1.82
N THR A 104 0.48 22.31 1.18
CA THR A 104 -0.92 22.66 1.45
C THR A 104 -1.87 21.55 1.01
N GLY A 105 -1.69 21.00 -0.20
CA GLY A 105 -2.46 19.85 -0.66
C GLY A 105 -2.27 18.63 0.25
N LEU A 106 -1.02 18.29 0.57
CA LEU A 106 -0.70 17.19 1.51
C LEU A 106 -1.43 17.34 2.85
N ALA A 107 -1.44 18.55 3.42
CA ALA A 107 -2.13 18.82 4.69
C ALA A 107 -3.65 18.72 4.55
N GLY A 108 -4.21 19.20 3.43
CA GLY A 108 -5.62 19.07 3.08
C GLY A 108 -6.09 17.62 3.00
N HIS A 109 -5.34 16.74 2.31
CA HIS A 109 -5.63 15.30 2.23
C HIS A 109 -5.67 14.60 3.59
N LEU A 110 -4.92 15.11 4.56
CA LEU A 110 -4.87 14.55 5.91
C LEU A 110 -5.86 15.22 6.88
N GLY A 111 -6.50 16.32 6.48
CA GLY A 111 -7.40 17.10 7.34
C GLY A 111 -6.68 17.92 8.41
N TYR A 112 -5.44 18.34 8.16
CA TYR A 112 -4.62 19.13 9.10
C TYR A 112 -4.17 20.46 8.50
N SER A 113 -3.78 21.42 9.35
CA SER A 113 -3.05 22.59 8.86
C SER A 113 -1.60 22.24 8.56
N THR A 114 -0.99 22.96 7.61
CA THR A 114 0.42 22.79 7.22
C THR A 114 1.37 22.84 8.43
N ARG A 115 1.15 23.80 9.34
CA ARG A 115 1.94 23.96 10.58
C ARG A 115 1.81 22.75 11.52
N GLN A 116 0.61 22.20 11.66
CA GLN A 116 0.38 21.02 12.50
C GLN A 116 1.07 19.80 11.92
N LEU A 117 0.92 19.58 10.61
CA LEU A 117 1.56 18.46 9.91
C LEU A 117 3.09 18.54 9.97
N GLN A 118 3.66 19.72 9.75
CA GLN A 118 5.10 19.93 9.83
C GLN A 118 5.66 19.57 11.21
N ARG A 119 4.97 19.98 12.29
CA ARG A 119 5.38 19.64 13.65
C ARG A 119 5.26 18.14 13.93
N LEU A 120 4.20 17.49 13.45
CA LEU A 120 4.02 16.05 13.62
C LEU A 120 5.15 15.28 12.93
N LEU A 121 5.44 15.58 11.66
CA LEU A 121 6.51 14.92 10.92
C LEU A 121 7.89 15.19 11.52
N HIS A 122 8.18 16.43 11.92
CA HIS A 122 9.47 16.73 12.55
C HIS A 122 9.66 15.97 13.87
N ASN A 123 8.61 15.87 14.70
CA ASN A 123 8.70 15.18 15.97
C ASN A 123 8.84 13.66 15.83
N GLU A 124 8.21 13.05 14.82
CA GLU A 124 8.14 11.59 14.67
C GLU A 124 9.21 11.03 13.71
N VAL A 125 9.56 11.76 12.64
CA VAL A 125 10.53 11.32 11.62
C VAL A 125 11.70 12.30 11.43
N GLY A 126 11.80 13.36 12.24
CA GLY A 126 12.92 14.31 12.23
C GLY A 126 12.92 15.32 11.08
N ALA A 127 12.02 15.18 10.09
CA ALA A 127 12.01 15.99 8.89
C ALA A 127 10.61 16.52 8.55
N GLY A 128 10.54 17.72 7.98
CA GLY A 128 9.28 18.29 7.47
C GLY A 128 8.92 17.78 6.06
N PRO A 129 7.68 18.01 5.59
CA PRO A 129 7.20 17.54 4.29
C PRO A 129 8.12 17.84 3.09
N LEU A 130 8.64 19.08 3.02
CA LEU A 130 9.52 19.48 1.92
C LEU A 130 10.87 18.75 1.93
N ALA A 131 11.41 18.47 3.12
CA ALA A 131 12.67 17.73 3.25
C ALA A 131 12.48 16.27 2.84
N LEU A 132 11.35 15.66 3.24
CA LEU A 132 10.97 14.31 2.82
C LEU A 132 10.79 14.20 1.30
N ALA A 133 10.07 15.14 0.69
CA ALA A 133 9.92 15.20 -0.76
C ALA A 133 11.25 15.43 -1.49
N ARG A 134 12.15 16.27 -0.96
CA ARG A 134 13.50 16.43 -1.53
C ARG A 134 14.32 15.14 -1.46
N ALA A 135 14.27 14.42 -0.35
CA ALA A 135 14.96 13.14 -0.20
C ALA A 135 14.44 12.09 -1.19
N GLN A 136 13.12 12.04 -1.40
CA GLN A 136 12.53 11.17 -2.41
C GLN A 136 12.95 11.55 -3.84
N ARG A 137 12.88 12.83 -4.21
CA ARG A 137 13.33 13.29 -5.53
C ARG A 137 14.79 12.97 -5.79
N ALA A 138 15.64 13.12 -4.77
CA ALA A 138 17.00 12.65 -4.82
C ALA A 138 17.04 11.14 -5.11
N GLN A 139 16.35 10.30 -4.32
CA GLN A 139 16.35 8.86 -4.56
C GLN A 139 15.88 8.48 -5.99
N THR A 140 14.83 9.10 -6.51
CA THR A 140 14.38 8.91 -7.90
C THR A 140 15.46 9.32 -8.90
N ALA A 141 16.08 10.50 -8.72
CA ALA A 141 17.18 10.97 -9.54
C ALA A 141 18.34 9.97 -9.57
N ARG A 142 18.74 9.45 -8.41
CA ARG A 142 19.82 8.45 -8.33
C ARG A 142 19.48 7.20 -9.12
N ILE A 143 18.28 6.65 -8.94
CA ILE A 143 17.84 5.46 -9.70
C ILE A 143 17.96 5.74 -11.20
N LEU A 144 17.49 6.89 -11.67
CA LEU A 144 17.56 7.23 -13.09
C LEU A 144 18.99 7.45 -13.59
N ILE A 145 19.85 8.08 -12.79
CA ILE A 145 21.26 8.29 -13.13
C ILE A 145 21.99 6.96 -13.27
N GLU A 146 21.71 6.01 -12.38
CA GLU A 146 22.40 4.72 -12.30
C GLU A 146 21.85 3.68 -13.27
N THR A 147 20.56 3.76 -13.63
CA THR A 147 19.86 2.71 -14.41
C THR A 147 19.49 3.11 -15.83
N THR A 148 19.56 4.39 -16.19
CA THR A 148 19.18 4.88 -17.54
C THR A 148 20.30 5.68 -18.22
N ASP A 149 20.27 5.71 -19.55
CA ASP A 149 21.16 6.53 -20.38
C ASP A 149 20.57 7.91 -20.74
N LEU A 150 19.46 8.32 -20.10
CA LEU A 150 18.82 9.62 -20.34
C LEU A 150 19.78 10.81 -20.14
N PRO A 151 19.58 11.93 -20.86
CA PRO A 151 20.24 13.19 -20.53
C PRO A 151 19.99 13.60 -19.06
N LEU A 152 21.01 14.12 -18.38
CA LEU A 152 20.89 14.54 -16.96
C LEU A 152 19.85 15.66 -16.77
N SER A 153 19.61 16.48 -17.80
CA SER A 153 18.53 17.48 -17.82
C SER A 153 17.17 16.83 -17.67
N ASP A 154 16.93 15.75 -18.42
CA ASP A 154 15.64 15.08 -18.48
C ASP A 154 15.40 14.32 -17.17
N ILE A 155 16.47 13.73 -16.62
CA ILE A 155 16.43 13.12 -15.29
C ILE A 155 16.07 14.14 -14.21
N ALA A 156 16.60 15.36 -14.26
CA ALA A 156 16.27 16.38 -13.26
C ALA A 156 14.77 16.67 -13.25
N PHE A 157 14.15 16.86 -14.42
CA PHE A 157 12.72 17.13 -14.51
C PHE A 157 11.87 15.90 -14.19
N ALA A 158 12.26 14.72 -14.65
CA ALA A 158 11.56 13.47 -14.38
C ALA A 158 11.62 13.07 -12.88
N ALA A 159 12.68 13.45 -12.19
CA ALA A 159 12.80 13.32 -10.73
C ALA A 159 12.09 14.44 -9.95
N GLY A 160 11.34 15.33 -10.61
CA GLY A 160 10.52 16.36 -9.95
C GLY A 160 11.29 17.61 -9.48
N PHE A 161 12.48 17.88 -10.01
CA PHE A 161 13.20 19.12 -9.72
C PHE A 161 12.70 20.27 -10.59
N ALA A 162 12.54 21.45 -10.00
CA ALA A 162 12.10 22.66 -10.73
C ALA A 162 13.22 23.26 -11.60
N SER A 163 14.49 22.90 -11.33
CA SER A 163 15.63 23.34 -12.13
C SER A 163 16.81 22.37 -12.04
N ILE A 164 17.62 22.33 -13.09
CA ILE A 164 18.86 21.55 -13.16
C ILE A 164 19.85 21.97 -12.07
N ARG A 165 19.88 23.27 -11.73
CA ARG A 165 20.72 23.78 -10.63
C ARG A 165 20.34 23.13 -9.30
N GLN A 166 19.04 23.15 -8.95
CA GLN A 166 18.55 22.54 -7.73
C GLN A 166 18.82 21.03 -7.68
N PHE A 167 18.67 20.33 -8.82
CA PHE A 167 19.02 18.93 -8.96
C PHE A 167 20.50 18.69 -8.64
N ASN A 168 21.41 19.42 -9.31
CA ASN A 168 22.86 19.28 -9.09
C ASN A 168 23.27 19.57 -7.65
N ASP A 169 22.69 20.59 -7.03
CA ASP A 169 22.96 20.98 -5.64
C ASP A 169 22.46 19.89 -4.67
N THR A 170 21.27 19.33 -4.92
CA THR A 170 20.69 18.27 -4.09
C THR A 170 21.49 16.97 -4.20
N VAL A 171 21.88 16.56 -5.41
CA VAL A 171 22.69 15.35 -5.64
C VAL A 171 24.02 15.44 -4.90
N ARG A 172 24.70 16.60 -5.00
CA ARG A 172 25.96 16.84 -4.28
C ARG A 172 25.77 16.85 -2.77
N ALA A 173 24.71 17.48 -2.29
CA ALA A 173 24.43 17.54 -0.86
C ALA A 173 24.12 16.17 -0.25
N VAL A 174 23.41 15.30 -0.97
CA VAL A 174 22.95 13.99 -0.46
C VAL A 174 24.01 12.89 -0.59
N TRP A 175 24.75 12.83 -1.71
CA TRP A 175 25.71 11.74 -1.97
C TRP A 175 27.17 12.18 -2.10
N ALA A 176 27.47 13.45 -1.83
CA ALA A 176 28.83 14.00 -1.92
C ALA A 176 29.51 13.76 -3.28
N THR A 177 28.74 13.61 -4.36
CA THR A 177 29.24 13.36 -5.72
C THR A 177 28.39 14.09 -6.75
N THR A 178 28.90 14.22 -7.98
CA THR A 178 28.16 14.83 -9.09
C THR A 178 27.29 13.79 -9.79
N PRO A 179 26.19 14.19 -10.47
CA PRO A 179 25.37 13.25 -11.23
C PRO A 179 26.17 12.48 -12.29
N THR A 180 27.13 13.13 -12.94
CA THR A 180 28.01 12.50 -13.95
C THR A 180 28.90 11.43 -13.32
N ALA A 181 29.53 11.71 -12.19
CA ALA A 181 30.37 10.73 -11.49
C ALA A 181 29.55 9.54 -10.97
N LEU A 182 28.33 9.80 -10.46
CA LEU A 182 27.40 8.76 -10.04
C LEU A 182 27.06 7.79 -11.20
N ARG A 183 26.79 8.31 -12.40
CA ARG A 183 26.58 7.50 -13.61
C ARG A 183 27.81 6.68 -13.98
N GLN A 184 29.00 7.29 -13.94
CA GLN A 184 30.26 6.60 -14.26
C GLN A 184 30.53 5.44 -13.29
N HIS A 185 30.29 5.65 -11.99
CA HIS A 185 30.43 4.59 -10.98
C HIS A 185 29.43 3.44 -11.22
N ALA A 186 28.18 3.75 -11.56
CA ALA A 186 27.19 2.73 -11.89
C ALA A 186 27.58 1.94 -13.14
N ALA A 187 27.99 2.63 -14.22
CA ALA A 187 28.45 1.99 -15.45
C ALA A 187 29.66 1.07 -15.22
N ALA A 188 30.58 1.44 -14.33
CA ALA A 188 31.70 0.60 -13.93
C ALA A 188 31.25 -0.63 -13.11
N ARG A 189 30.27 -0.47 -12.21
CA ARG A 189 29.73 -1.54 -11.36
C ARG A 189 28.90 -2.57 -12.14
N PHE A 190 28.15 -2.12 -13.15
CA PHE A 190 27.23 -2.96 -13.94
C PHE A 190 27.84 -3.43 -15.29
N LYS A 191 29.14 -3.20 -15.51
CA LYS A 191 29.87 -3.66 -16.71
C LYS A 191 30.03 -5.19 -16.82
N ALA A 192 29.59 -5.96 -15.81
CA ALA A 192 29.71 -7.41 -15.75
C ALA A 192 28.45 -8.19 -16.22
N GLU A 193 27.30 -7.53 -16.45
CA GLU A 193 26.05 -8.22 -16.84
C GLU A 193 25.54 -7.71 -18.20
N SER A 194 25.69 -8.55 -19.22
CA SER A 194 25.38 -8.31 -20.63
C SER A 194 23.88 -8.39 -20.97
N ASP A 195 22.99 -7.90 -20.11
CA ASP A 195 21.54 -8.13 -20.25
C ASP A 195 20.73 -6.85 -20.53
N ARG A 196 21.38 -5.81 -21.05
CA ARG A 196 20.73 -4.57 -21.51
C ARG A 196 20.04 -4.81 -22.86
N ARG A 197 18.76 -5.20 -22.84
CA ARG A 197 17.90 -5.04 -24.02
C ARG A 197 17.73 -3.53 -24.26
N PRO A 198 17.96 -3.01 -25.49
CA PRO A 198 17.78 -1.58 -25.74
C PRO A 198 16.32 -1.18 -25.46
N PRO A 199 16.07 -0.05 -24.77
CA PRO A 199 14.72 0.40 -24.53
C PRO A 199 14.00 0.65 -25.87
N SER A 200 12.71 0.31 -25.93
CA SER A 200 11.86 0.73 -27.04
C SER A 200 11.90 2.27 -27.19
N PRO A 201 11.76 2.82 -28.41
CA PRO A 201 11.75 4.27 -28.61
C PRO A 201 10.74 4.97 -27.66
N GLY A 202 11.21 5.91 -26.83
CA GLY A 202 10.39 6.60 -25.81
C GLY A 202 10.23 5.86 -24.48
N GLY A 203 10.86 4.69 -24.31
CA GLY A 203 10.80 3.88 -23.10
C GLY A 203 11.95 4.11 -22.12
N LEU A 204 11.66 4.05 -20.82
CA LEU A 204 12.61 4.06 -19.71
C LEU A 204 12.80 2.65 -19.17
N SER A 205 14.04 2.18 -19.08
CA SER A 205 14.36 0.91 -18.43
C SER A 205 14.92 1.15 -17.03
N LEU A 206 14.27 0.58 -16.02
CA LEU A 206 14.60 0.74 -14.61
C LEU A 206 14.80 -0.61 -13.96
N ARG A 207 15.64 -0.63 -12.93
CA ARG A 207 15.79 -1.78 -12.05
C ARG A 207 15.11 -1.46 -10.72
N LEU A 208 14.00 -2.11 -10.41
CA LEU A 208 13.29 -1.93 -9.14
C LEU A 208 13.86 -2.90 -8.09
N PRO A 209 14.66 -2.43 -7.11
CA PRO A 209 15.22 -3.32 -6.10
C PRO A 209 14.11 -3.88 -5.21
N VAL A 210 14.29 -5.12 -4.79
CA VAL A 210 13.41 -5.83 -3.85
C VAL A 210 14.17 -6.16 -2.57
N ARG A 211 13.47 -6.27 -1.45
CA ARG A 211 14.03 -6.91 -0.24
C ARG A 211 14.02 -8.41 -0.45
N THR A 212 15.14 -9.10 -0.23
CA THR A 212 15.21 -10.56 -0.37
C THR A 212 14.88 -11.26 0.95
N PRO A 213 14.30 -12.48 0.93
CA PRO A 213 13.91 -13.26 -0.24
C PRO A 213 12.68 -12.71 -0.99
N PHE A 214 12.57 -13.00 -2.29
CA PHE A 214 11.47 -12.59 -3.14
C PHE A 214 10.93 -13.78 -3.95
N ALA A 215 9.82 -14.36 -3.49
CA ALA A 215 9.12 -15.46 -4.16
C ALA A 215 8.13 -14.86 -5.16
N PHE A 216 8.65 -14.45 -6.32
CA PHE A 216 7.90 -13.68 -7.31
C PHE A 216 6.81 -14.49 -8.02
N GLU A 217 6.91 -15.83 -8.01
CA GLU A 217 6.01 -16.73 -8.73
C GLU A 217 4.56 -16.53 -8.29
N GLY A 218 4.32 -16.36 -6.98
CA GLY A 218 2.98 -16.13 -6.45
C GLY A 218 2.37 -14.80 -6.90
N VAL A 219 3.14 -13.71 -6.88
CA VAL A 219 2.63 -12.38 -7.26
C VAL A 219 2.44 -12.28 -8.78
N PHE A 220 3.40 -12.75 -9.58
CA PHE A 220 3.30 -12.72 -11.03
C PHE A 220 2.29 -13.75 -11.58
N GLY A 221 2.18 -14.92 -10.96
CA GLY A 221 1.14 -15.90 -11.27
C GLY A 221 -0.26 -15.34 -11.05
N HIS A 222 -0.46 -14.60 -9.93
CA HIS A 222 -1.73 -13.93 -9.67
C HIS A 222 -2.06 -12.89 -10.74
N LEU A 223 -1.10 -12.00 -11.04
CA LEU A 223 -1.27 -10.97 -12.07
C LEU A 223 -1.57 -11.57 -13.43
N ALA A 224 -0.86 -12.64 -13.82
CA ALA A 224 -1.10 -13.38 -15.05
C ALA A 224 -2.50 -13.99 -15.12
N ALA A 225 -2.94 -14.62 -14.03
CA ALA A 225 -4.25 -15.26 -13.95
C ALA A 225 -5.41 -14.29 -14.00
N CYS A 226 -5.21 -13.08 -13.46
CA CYS A 226 -6.22 -12.04 -13.40
C CYS A 226 -6.15 -11.03 -14.55
N ALA A 227 -5.15 -11.12 -15.44
CA ALA A 227 -4.91 -10.16 -16.51
C ALA A 227 -6.14 -9.97 -17.42
N VAL A 228 -6.58 -8.72 -17.58
CA VAL A 228 -7.70 -8.32 -18.44
C VAL A 228 -7.15 -7.89 -19.80
N PRO A 229 -7.35 -8.68 -20.87
CA PRO A 229 -6.73 -8.37 -22.14
C PRO A 229 -7.24 -7.04 -22.71
N GLY A 230 -6.31 -6.27 -23.26
CA GLY A 230 -6.51 -4.87 -23.66
C GLY A 230 -6.07 -3.85 -22.61
N CYS A 231 -6.01 -4.23 -21.33
CA CYS A 231 -5.46 -3.41 -20.24
C CYS A 231 -4.21 -4.05 -19.62
N GLU A 232 -4.16 -5.38 -19.60
CA GLU A 232 -3.09 -6.18 -19.00
C GLU A 232 -2.83 -7.41 -19.88
N GLU A 233 -1.57 -7.86 -19.94
CA GLU A 233 -1.18 -9.09 -20.63
C GLU A 233 0.09 -9.68 -20.03
N VAL A 234 0.40 -10.91 -20.43
CA VAL A 234 1.70 -11.54 -20.19
C VAL A 234 2.32 -11.87 -21.54
N ARG A 235 3.52 -11.37 -21.79
CA ARG A 235 4.26 -11.57 -23.04
C ARG A 235 5.75 -11.62 -22.75
N ASP A 236 6.44 -12.58 -23.36
CA ASP A 236 7.89 -12.77 -23.24
C ASP A 236 8.42 -12.80 -21.80
N GLY A 237 7.69 -13.47 -20.90
CA GLY A 237 8.08 -13.55 -19.48
C GLY A 237 7.92 -12.24 -18.71
N ALA A 238 7.21 -11.25 -19.25
CA ALA A 238 6.89 -9.99 -18.60
C ALA A 238 5.37 -9.84 -18.42
N TYR A 239 4.96 -9.29 -17.28
CA TYR A 239 3.60 -8.78 -17.09
C TYR A 239 3.56 -7.34 -17.58
N ARG A 240 2.67 -7.04 -18.53
CA ARG A 240 2.50 -5.69 -19.09
C ARG A 240 1.14 -5.14 -18.73
N ARG A 241 1.05 -3.84 -18.46
CA ARG A 241 -0.24 -3.17 -18.26
C ARG A 241 -0.22 -1.69 -18.60
N THR A 242 -1.42 -1.15 -18.83
CA THR A 242 -1.68 0.29 -18.88
C THR A 242 -1.83 0.88 -17.48
N LEU A 243 -1.49 2.16 -17.35
CA LEU A 243 -1.53 2.96 -16.12
C LEU A 243 -2.25 4.27 -16.43
N ARG A 244 -3.27 4.62 -15.63
CA ARG A 244 -3.74 6.01 -15.54
C ARG A 244 -2.83 6.76 -14.58
N LEU A 245 -2.24 7.86 -14.99
CA LEU A 245 -1.33 8.66 -14.16
C LEU A 245 -1.85 10.10 -14.02
N PRO A 246 -1.31 10.91 -13.10
CA PRO A 246 -1.82 12.26 -12.84
C PRO A 246 -1.83 13.22 -14.04
N HIS A 247 -0.85 13.15 -14.95
CA HIS A 247 -0.71 14.08 -16.08
C HIS A 247 -0.97 13.43 -17.44
N GLY A 248 -1.00 12.10 -17.51
CA GLY A 248 -1.35 11.35 -18.71
C GLY A 248 -1.49 9.87 -18.43
N ASN A 249 -1.25 9.03 -19.43
CA ASN A 249 -1.24 7.60 -19.27
C ASN A 249 0.19 7.04 -19.40
N GLY A 250 0.33 5.77 -19.07
CA GLY A 250 1.58 5.06 -19.28
C GLY A 250 1.37 3.57 -19.51
N ILE A 251 2.41 2.92 -20.02
CA ILE A 251 2.50 1.48 -20.18
C ILE A 251 3.71 1.01 -19.39
N VAL A 252 3.53 -0.06 -18.61
CA VAL A 252 4.64 -0.72 -17.91
C VAL A 252 4.78 -2.16 -18.35
N SER A 253 6.02 -2.61 -18.48
CA SER A 253 6.41 -4.02 -18.59
C SER A 253 7.27 -4.39 -17.38
N LEU A 254 6.89 -5.45 -16.66
CA LEU A 254 7.53 -5.91 -15.42
C LEU A 254 8.03 -7.35 -15.63
N THR A 255 9.33 -7.55 -15.51
CA THR A 255 9.97 -8.87 -15.60
C THR A 255 10.62 -9.21 -14.26
N PRO A 256 10.22 -10.30 -13.59
CA PRO A 256 10.80 -10.67 -12.30
C PRO A 256 12.22 -11.21 -12.44
N ALA A 257 13.04 -10.94 -11.43
CA ALA A 257 14.31 -11.58 -11.16
C ALA A 257 14.45 -11.79 -9.63
N PRO A 258 15.40 -12.61 -9.15
CA PRO A 258 15.50 -12.95 -7.72
C PRO A 258 15.73 -11.77 -6.78
N ASP A 259 16.45 -10.74 -7.23
CA ASP A 259 16.92 -9.60 -6.43
C ASP A 259 16.40 -8.24 -6.94
N HIS A 260 15.60 -8.23 -8.00
CA HIS A 260 14.98 -7.04 -8.56
C HIS A 260 13.81 -7.38 -9.49
N VAL A 261 13.09 -6.35 -9.92
CA VAL A 261 12.16 -6.42 -11.05
C VAL A 261 12.64 -5.46 -12.12
N ARG A 262 12.86 -5.94 -13.34
CA ARG A 262 13.11 -5.08 -14.50
C ARG A 262 11.79 -4.41 -14.88
N CYS A 263 11.81 -3.09 -14.99
CA CYS A 263 10.65 -2.26 -15.23
C CYS A 263 10.89 -1.38 -16.45
N GLU A 264 10.13 -1.61 -17.52
CA GLU A 264 10.17 -0.77 -18.71
C GLU A 264 8.91 0.10 -18.75
N LEU A 265 9.07 1.42 -18.78
CA LEU A 265 7.98 2.39 -18.76
C LEU A 265 7.94 3.21 -20.04
N VAL A 266 6.76 3.33 -20.64
CA VAL A 266 6.45 4.35 -21.65
C VAL A 266 5.44 5.29 -21.01
N LEU A 267 5.72 6.58 -20.97
CA LEU A 267 4.89 7.58 -20.31
C LEU A 267 4.50 8.67 -21.31
N ASP A 268 3.25 9.10 -21.28
CA ASP A 268 2.81 10.29 -22.02
C ASP A 268 3.49 11.56 -21.47
N ASP A 269 3.71 11.60 -20.16
CA ASP A 269 4.35 12.72 -19.45
C ASP A 269 5.37 12.22 -18.42
N PHE A 270 6.62 12.68 -18.54
CA PHE A 270 7.72 12.29 -17.64
C PHE A 270 7.53 12.72 -16.18
N ARG A 271 6.66 13.71 -15.90
CA ARG A 271 6.33 14.12 -14.53
C ARG A 271 5.66 12.99 -13.74
N ASP A 272 5.07 12.02 -14.44
CA ASP A 272 4.41 10.87 -13.81
C ASP A 272 5.35 9.73 -13.44
N LEU A 273 6.65 9.83 -13.75
CA LEU A 273 7.62 8.77 -13.51
C LEU A 273 7.66 8.30 -12.05
N THR A 274 7.68 9.23 -11.10
CA THR A 274 7.70 8.87 -9.67
C THR A 274 6.41 8.14 -9.26
N ALA A 275 5.26 8.60 -9.74
CA ALA A 275 3.97 7.95 -9.46
C ALA A 275 3.91 6.55 -10.10
N ALA A 276 4.40 6.40 -11.34
CA ALA A 276 4.46 5.12 -12.03
C ALA A 276 5.36 4.12 -11.29
N ILE A 277 6.57 4.52 -10.88
CA ILE A 277 7.48 3.69 -10.09
C ILE A 277 6.80 3.28 -8.78
N THR A 278 6.25 4.23 -8.01
CA THR A 278 5.58 3.95 -6.74
C THR A 278 4.42 2.95 -6.93
N ARG A 279 3.60 3.11 -7.96
CA ARG A 279 2.50 2.18 -8.26
C ARG A 279 2.99 0.78 -8.64
N CYS A 280 4.09 0.67 -9.39
CA CYS A 280 4.69 -0.62 -9.71
C CYS A 280 5.28 -1.30 -8.48
N ARG A 281 5.97 -0.55 -7.61
CA ARG A 281 6.49 -1.05 -6.34
C ARG A 281 5.36 -1.54 -5.43
N ARG A 282 4.26 -0.79 -5.36
CA ARG A 282 3.05 -1.19 -4.62
C ARG A 282 2.42 -2.44 -5.20
N LEU A 283 2.18 -2.49 -6.52
CA LEU A 283 1.55 -3.62 -7.21
C LEU A 283 2.20 -4.95 -6.84
N LEU A 284 3.53 -4.95 -6.78
CA LEU A 284 4.35 -6.12 -6.49
C LEU A 284 4.77 -6.25 -5.02
N ASP A 285 4.37 -5.29 -4.18
CA ASP A 285 4.66 -5.26 -2.74
C ASP A 285 6.17 -5.32 -2.44
N LEU A 286 7.00 -4.62 -3.23
CA LEU A 286 8.46 -4.74 -3.21
C LEU A 286 9.12 -4.22 -1.93
N ASP A 287 8.43 -3.35 -1.21
CA ASP A 287 8.91 -2.70 0.02
C ASP A 287 8.63 -3.53 1.30
N ALA A 288 7.86 -4.63 1.18
CA ALA A 288 7.59 -5.52 2.30
C ALA A 288 8.89 -6.12 2.88
N ASP A 289 8.88 -6.32 4.20
CA ASP A 289 9.96 -6.93 4.96
C ASP A 289 9.71 -8.45 5.11
N PRO A 290 10.31 -9.29 4.26
CA PRO A 290 10.05 -10.73 4.28
C PRO A 290 10.56 -11.38 5.56
N GLU A 291 11.64 -10.89 6.17
CA GLU A 291 12.22 -11.50 7.38
C GLU A 291 11.25 -11.39 8.56
N ALA A 292 10.69 -10.19 8.78
CA ALA A 292 9.71 -9.97 9.84
C ALA A 292 8.43 -10.79 9.67
N VAL A 293 7.99 -11.00 8.42
CA VAL A 293 6.82 -11.84 8.11
C VAL A 293 7.13 -13.31 8.36
N VAL A 294 8.29 -13.79 7.88
CA VAL A 294 8.72 -15.19 8.05
C VAL A 294 8.87 -15.53 9.53
N GLU A 295 9.55 -14.67 10.31
CA GLU A 295 9.72 -14.85 11.75
C GLU A 295 8.35 -15.02 12.44
N ALA A 296 7.44 -14.08 12.22
CA ALA A 296 6.14 -14.07 12.89
C ALA A 296 5.22 -15.24 12.47
N LEU A 297 5.26 -15.69 11.22
CA LEU A 297 4.38 -16.75 10.73
C LEU A 297 4.95 -18.16 10.96
N THR A 298 6.26 -18.31 11.13
CA THR A 298 6.90 -19.61 11.40
C THR A 298 6.63 -20.10 12.83
N ASP A 299 6.31 -19.21 13.76
CA ASP A 299 5.86 -19.55 15.13
C ASP A 299 4.55 -20.38 15.15
N ASP A 300 3.84 -20.43 14.03
CA ASP A 300 2.62 -21.19 13.86
C ASP A 300 2.90 -22.54 13.17
N PRO A 301 2.76 -23.69 13.87
CA PRO A 301 3.13 -24.99 13.32
C PRO A 301 2.36 -25.38 12.05
N GLU A 302 1.12 -24.91 11.89
CA GLU A 302 0.32 -25.21 10.71
C GLU A 302 0.72 -24.36 9.50
N LEU A 303 1.25 -23.15 9.70
CA LEU A 303 1.74 -22.29 8.61
C LEU A 303 3.23 -22.49 8.28
N ALA A 304 4.05 -22.90 9.24
CA ALA A 304 5.50 -23.03 9.07
C ALA A 304 5.93 -23.78 7.80
N PRO A 305 5.31 -24.92 7.40
CA PRO A 305 5.64 -25.60 6.14
C PRO A 305 5.34 -24.76 4.89
N LEU A 306 4.26 -23.98 4.91
CA LEU A 306 3.87 -23.10 3.81
C LEU A 306 4.79 -21.88 3.71
N VAL A 307 5.24 -21.36 4.84
CA VAL A 307 6.21 -20.27 4.92
C VAL A 307 7.57 -20.74 4.39
N ALA A 308 8.04 -21.91 4.83
CA ALA A 308 9.31 -22.48 4.39
C ALA A 308 9.35 -22.77 2.87
N LYS A 309 8.21 -23.11 2.26
CA LYS A 309 8.12 -23.32 0.81
C LYS A 309 8.32 -22.03 0.00
N ALA A 310 7.92 -20.88 0.53
CA ALA A 310 7.96 -19.59 -0.17
C ALA A 310 8.22 -18.40 0.78
N PRO A 311 9.40 -18.30 1.43
CA PRO A 311 9.69 -17.31 2.48
C PRO A 311 9.72 -15.84 1.99
N GLY A 312 9.60 -15.62 0.67
CA GLY A 312 9.54 -14.30 0.05
C GLY A 312 8.16 -13.94 -0.51
N GLN A 313 7.09 -14.61 -0.07
CA GLN A 313 5.73 -14.42 -0.60
C GLN A 313 5.29 -12.96 -0.47
N ARG A 314 4.70 -12.42 -1.55
CA ARG A 314 4.21 -11.04 -1.61
C ARG A 314 2.71 -10.96 -1.77
N ILE A 315 2.14 -9.81 -1.41
CA ILE A 315 0.72 -9.53 -1.64
C ILE A 315 0.58 -8.93 -3.05
N PRO A 316 -0.17 -9.55 -3.98
CA PRO A 316 -0.52 -8.91 -5.24
C PRO A 316 -1.51 -7.78 -4.98
N ARG A 317 -1.02 -6.54 -5.10
CA ARG A 317 -1.80 -5.33 -4.85
C ARG A 317 -2.38 -4.77 -6.15
N THR A 318 -2.45 -3.46 -6.27
CA THR A 318 -2.99 -2.73 -7.43
C THR A 318 -2.21 -1.44 -7.70
N VAL A 319 -2.25 -0.99 -8.95
CA VAL A 319 -1.76 0.34 -9.36
C VAL A 319 -2.80 1.45 -9.18
N ASP A 320 -4.07 1.06 -8.99
CA ASP A 320 -5.22 1.94 -8.82
C ASP A 320 -6.25 1.24 -7.91
N GLU A 321 -6.52 1.84 -6.76
CA GLU A 321 -7.39 1.30 -5.73
C GLU A 321 -8.88 1.37 -6.11
N ALA A 322 -9.30 2.36 -6.91
CA ALA A 322 -10.65 2.45 -7.43
C ALA A 322 -10.91 1.37 -8.49
N GLU A 323 -9.94 1.15 -9.40
CA GLU A 323 -9.98 0.04 -10.35
C GLU A 323 -10.13 -1.31 -9.63
N LEU A 324 -9.33 -1.54 -8.59
CA LEU A 324 -9.42 -2.77 -7.81
C LEU A 324 -10.78 -2.93 -7.13
N ALA A 325 -11.33 -1.87 -6.53
CA ALA A 325 -12.62 -1.93 -5.87
C ALA A 325 -13.75 -2.28 -6.85
N VAL A 326 -13.73 -1.68 -8.04
CA VAL A 326 -14.65 -2.02 -9.14
C VAL A 326 -14.49 -3.49 -9.54
N ARG A 327 -13.26 -3.95 -9.78
CA ARG A 327 -12.96 -5.36 -10.11
C ARG A 327 -13.43 -6.32 -9.01
N ALA A 328 -13.27 -5.96 -7.74
CA ALA A 328 -13.71 -6.76 -6.60
C ALA A 328 -15.24 -6.97 -6.64
N VAL A 329 -16.03 -5.91 -6.87
CA VAL A 329 -17.49 -6.01 -7.04
C VAL A 329 -17.86 -6.87 -8.25
N LEU A 330 -17.18 -6.68 -9.39
CA LEU A 330 -17.43 -7.48 -10.60
C LEU A 330 -17.15 -8.98 -10.38
N SER A 331 -16.18 -9.30 -9.52
CA SER A 331 -15.74 -10.67 -9.21
C SER A 331 -16.58 -11.40 -8.15
N GLN A 332 -17.54 -10.72 -7.51
CA GLN A 332 -18.35 -11.33 -6.46
C GLN A 332 -19.10 -12.57 -6.98
N GLN A 333 -18.90 -13.70 -6.30
CA GLN A 333 -19.61 -14.98 -6.56
C GLN A 333 -19.40 -15.54 -7.98
N VAL A 334 -18.29 -15.21 -8.65
CA VAL A 334 -17.95 -15.75 -9.98
C VAL A 334 -16.52 -16.26 -10.02
N SER A 335 -16.20 -17.08 -11.02
CA SER A 335 -14.82 -17.54 -11.25
C SER A 335 -13.92 -16.41 -11.74
N VAL A 336 -12.60 -16.57 -11.63
CA VAL A 336 -11.61 -15.62 -12.16
C VAL A 336 -11.81 -15.37 -13.66
N LYS A 337 -12.09 -16.42 -14.44
CA LYS A 337 -12.38 -16.31 -15.88
C LYS A 337 -13.62 -15.44 -16.16
N ALA A 338 -14.69 -15.64 -15.40
CA ALA A 338 -15.91 -14.86 -15.55
C ALA A 338 -15.70 -13.40 -15.11
N ALA A 339 -14.99 -13.16 -14.01
CA ALA A 339 -14.61 -11.82 -13.56
C ALA A 339 -13.84 -11.06 -14.66
N ARG A 340 -12.82 -11.68 -15.26
CA ARG A 340 -12.04 -11.11 -16.38
C ARG A 340 -12.93 -10.74 -17.57
N THR A 341 -13.90 -11.58 -17.92
CA THR A 341 -14.85 -11.28 -19.01
C THR A 341 -15.69 -10.05 -18.70
N HIS A 342 -16.23 -9.92 -17.48
CA HIS A 342 -16.99 -8.74 -17.08
C HIS A 342 -16.13 -7.47 -17.07
N THR A 343 -14.92 -7.55 -16.52
CA THR A 343 -13.98 -6.43 -16.50
C THR A 343 -13.57 -6.02 -17.91
N ARG A 344 -13.31 -6.97 -18.81
CA ARG A 344 -12.98 -6.68 -20.21
C ARG A 344 -14.12 -5.98 -20.94
N ARG A 345 -15.37 -6.38 -20.72
CA ARG A 345 -16.53 -5.70 -21.32
C ARG A 345 -16.65 -4.25 -20.84
N LEU A 346 -16.45 -4.01 -19.53
CA LEU A 346 -16.43 -2.66 -18.97
C LEU A 346 -15.29 -1.83 -19.58
N LEU A 347 -14.09 -2.41 -19.68
CA LEU A 347 -12.92 -1.78 -20.29
C LEU A 347 -13.16 -1.38 -21.75
N LEU A 348 -13.67 -2.29 -22.59
CA LEU A 348 -13.90 -1.99 -24.00
C LEU A 348 -15.05 -0.99 -24.23
N GLY A 349 -16.04 -0.98 -23.34
CA GLY A 349 -17.18 -0.05 -23.44
C GLY A 349 -16.88 1.35 -22.92
N HIS A 350 -16.01 1.49 -21.92
CA HIS A 350 -15.85 2.74 -21.17
C HIS A 350 -14.39 3.14 -20.89
N GLY A 351 -13.41 2.33 -21.27
CA GLY A 351 -12.00 2.63 -21.10
C GLY A 351 -11.51 3.70 -22.07
N GLU A 352 -10.41 4.35 -21.74
CA GLU A 352 -9.78 5.35 -22.59
C GLU A 352 -8.81 4.65 -23.55
N PRO A 353 -8.94 4.82 -24.88
CA PRO A 353 -8.02 4.21 -25.84
C PRO A 353 -6.58 4.72 -25.65
N ILE A 354 -5.60 3.83 -25.82
CA ILE A 354 -4.17 4.17 -25.79
C ILE A 354 -3.43 3.52 -26.97
N VAL A 355 -2.32 4.12 -27.38
CA VAL A 355 -1.41 3.55 -28.36
C VAL A 355 -0.30 2.80 -27.63
N ASP A 356 -0.21 1.49 -27.86
CA ASP A 356 0.91 0.66 -27.39
C ASP A 356 1.90 0.44 -28.54
N PRO A 357 3.12 1.01 -28.49
CA PRO A 357 4.12 0.80 -29.53
C PRO A 357 4.50 -0.68 -29.74
N SER A 358 4.36 -1.51 -28.70
CA SER A 358 4.61 -2.96 -28.78
C SER A 358 3.34 -3.76 -29.09
N GLY A 359 2.18 -3.11 -29.19
CA GLY A 359 0.87 -3.72 -29.43
C GLY A 359 0.35 -4.59 -28.28
N GLY A 360 -0.93 -4.94 -28.33
CA GLY A 360 -1.61 -5.84 -27.37
C GLY A 360 -2.42 -5.09 -26.30
N LEU A 361 -1.89 -3.98 -25.78
CA LEU A 361 -2.64 -3.07 -24.93
C LEU A 361 -3.39 -2.05 -25.78
N THR A 362 -4.65 -1.80 -25.42
CA THR A 362 -5.58 -0.97 -26.22
C THR A 362 -6.30 0.09 -25.40
N HIS A 363 -6.47 -0.13 -24.10
CA HIS A 363 -7.24 0.77 -23.24
C HIS A 363 -6.61 0.92 -21.86
N VAL A 364 -6.75 2.11 -21.29
CA VAL A 364 -6.61 2.37 -19.86
C VAL A 364 -7.95 2.11 -19.17
N PHE A 365 -7.92 1.50 -17.98
CA PHE A 365 -9.14 1.21 -17.22
C PHE A 365 -9.98 2.48 -16.98
N PRO A 366 -11.32 2.46 -17.05
CA PRO A 366 -12.16 3.67 -16.91
C PRO A 366 -11.90 4.48 -15.62
N SER A 367 -12.08 5.80 -15.66
CA SER A 367 -11.96 6.66 -14.47
C SER A 367 -13.22 6.61 -13.64
N VAL A 368 -13.14 7.03 -12.37
CA VAL A 368 -14.33 7.09 -11.50
C VAL A 368 -15.36 8.03 -12.10
N GLU A 369 -14.93 9.17 -12.65
CA GLU A 369 -15.78 10.15 -13.33
C GLU A 369 -16.46 9.50 -14.53
N ARG A 370 -15.69 8.80 -15.38
CA ARG A 370 -16.25 8.12 -16.55
C ARG A 370 -17.19 6.97 -16.17
N LEU A 371 -16.94 6.30 -15.05
CA LEU A 371 -17.82 5.27 -14.51
C LEU A 371 -19.10 5.85 -13.90
N ALA A 372 -19.07 7.07 -13.36
CA ALA A 372 -20.24 7.72 -12.79
C ALA A 372 -21.29 8.05 -13.86
N ASP A 373 -20.85 8.27 -15.11
CA ASP A 373 -21.70 8.63 -16.23
C ASP A 373 -22.26 7.42 -17.03
N ILE A 374 -21.97 6.18 -16.61
CA ILE A 374 -22.38 5.00 -17.39
C ILE A 374 -23.87 4.69 -17.25
N ASP A 375 -24.48 4.30 -18.37
CA ASP A 375 -25.80 3.67 -18.36
C ASP A 375 -25.71 2.26 -17.80
N ALA A 376 -26.06 2.11 -16.52
CA ALA A 376 -25.99 0.86 -15.78
C ALA A 376 -26.85 -0.25 -16.38
N ASP A 377 -27.94 0.10 -17.08
CA ASP A 377 -28.84 -0.91 -17.64
C ASP A 377 -28.19 -1.68 -18.79
N ARG A 378 -27.16 -1.11 -19.41
CA ARG A 378 -26.33 -1.76 -20.44
C ARG A 378 -25.27 -2.71 -19.87
N LEU A 379 -25.02 -2.68 -18.56
CA LEU A 379 -24.09 -3.61 -17.92
C LEU A 379 -24.73 -4.99 -17.82
N ALA A 380 -24.09 -5.99 -18.45
CA ALA A 380 -24.46 -7.40 -18.38
C ALA A 380 -24.11 -8.03 -17.00
N LEU A 381 -24.79 -7.55 -15.95
CA LEU A 381 -24.60 -7.94 -14.55
C LEU A 381 -25.98 -8.11 -13.87
N PRO A 382 -26.10 -8.96 -12.84
CA PRO A 382 -27.31 -9.03 -12.03
C PRO A 382 -27.69 -7.67 -11.43
N ARG A 383 -29.00 -7.39 -11.30
CA ARG A 383 -29.51 -6.10 -10.77
C ARG A 383 -28.90 -5.72 -9.42
N ALA A 384 -28.72 -6.69 -8.51
CA ALA A 384 -28.10 -6.44 -7.22
C ALA A 384 -26.64 -5.95 -7.35
N ARG A 385 -25.85 -6.56 -8.24
CA ARG A 385 -24.43 -6.19 -8.47
C ARG A 385 -24.31 -4.85 -9.19
N ARG A 386 -25.22 -4.53 -10.11
CA ARG A 386 -25.31 -3.19 -10.71
C ARG A 386 -25.52 -2.11 -9.65
N ARG A 387 -26.46 -2.33 -8.72
CA ARG A 387 -26.71 -1.41 -7.60
C ARG A 387 -25.46 -1.23 -6.73
N THR A 388 -24.74 -2.31 -6.41
CA THR A 388 -23.49 -2.25 -5.65
C THR A 388 -22.41 -1.44 -6.38
N LEU A 389 -22.22 -1.70 -7.68
CA LEU A 389 -21.24 -0.98 -8.50
C LEU A 389 -21.54 0.51 -8.56
N LEU A 390 -22.80 0.89 -8.81
CA LEU A 390 -23.19 2.30 -8.86
C LEU A 390 -23.01 3.00 -7.51
N ALA A 391 -23.38 2.35 -6.41
CA ALA A 391 -23.19 2.91 -5.08
C ALA A 391 -21.70 3.09 -4.74
N LEU A 392 -20.85 2.13 -5.14
CA LEU A 392 -19.40 2.24 -4.99
C LEU A 392 -18.85 3.41 -5.83
N VAL A 393 -19.21 3.48 -7.10
CA VAL A 393 -18.73 4.54 -8.02
C VAL A 393 -19.18 5.91 -7.55
N ALA A 394 -20.45 6.07 -7.13
CA ALA A 394 -20.95 7.32 -6.56
C ALA A 394 -20.16 7.72 -5.31
N GLY A 395 -19.92 6.76 -4.39
CA GLY A 395 -19.16 7.03 -3.18
C GLY A 395 -17.68 7.36 -3.42
N LEU A 396 -17.08 6.82 -4.48
CA LEU A 396 -15.74 7.19 -4.91
C LEU A 396 -15.74 8.59 -5.55
N ALA A 397 -16.75 8.92 -6.35
CA ALA A 397 -16.86 10.20 -7.06
C ALA A 397 -17.11 11.38 -6.10
N ASP A 398 -17.95 11.19 -5.07
CA ASP A 398 -18.25 12.22 -4.07
C ASP A 398 -17.25 12.25 -2.89
N GLY A 399 -16.30 11.31 -2.86
CA GLY A 399 -15.27 11.21 -1.83
C GLY A 399 -15.76 10.67 -0.47
N SER A 400 -17.01 10.22 -0.35
CA SER A 400 -17.51 9.52 0.85
C SER A 400 -16.78 8.19 1.08
N ILE A 401 -16.24 7.60 0.01
CA ILE A 401 -15.33 6.46 0.02
C ILE A 401 -13.97 6.90 -0.49
N SER A 402 -12.95 6.85 0.38
CA SER A 402 -11.57 7.18 0.03
C SER A 402 -10.68 5.95 0.11
N LEU A 403 -10.11 5.54 -1.03
CA LEU A 403 -9.27 4.34 -1.16
C LEU A 403 -7.81 4.62 -1.52
N GLY A 404 -7.34 5.86 -1.44
CA GLY A 404 -5.97 6.21 -1.83
C GLY A 404 -4.89 5.85 -0.79
N ALA A 405 -3.62 5.96 -1.20
CA ALA A 405 -2.44 5.66 -0.38
C ALA A 405 -2.42 6.38 0.99
N GLY A 406 -3.05 7.55 1.08
CA GLY A 406 -3.15 8.36 2.30
C GLY A 406 -4.46 8.21 3.08
N CYS A 407 -5.34 7.25 2.76
CA CYS A 407 -6.61 7.12 3.47
C CYS A 407 -6.47 6.49 4.87
N ASP A 408 -7.49 6.68 5.69
CA ASP A 408 -7.65 5.96 6.96
C ASP A 408 -8.28 4.59 6.67
N TRP A 409 -7.54 3.51 6.94
CA TRP A 409 -7.99 2.16 6.61
C TRP A 409 -9.23 1.71 7.39
N GLY A 410 -9.41 2.18 8.64
CA GLY A 410 -10.58 1.87 9.46
C GLY A 410 -11.83 2.55 8.92
N ARG A 411 -11.71 3.84 8.57
CA ARG A 411 -12.78 4.59 7.91
C ARG A 411 -13.12 4.00 6.55
N ALA A 412 -12.11 3.67 5.73
CA ALA A 412 -12.32 3.06 4.43
C ALA A 412 -13.10 1.74 4.53
N ARG A 413 -12.73 0.85 5.45
CA ARG A 413 -13.48 -0.40 5.71
C ARG A 413 -14.92 -0.14 6.13
N LYS A 414 -15.13 0.80 7.06
CA LYS A 414 -16.47 1.14 7.55
C LYS A 414 -17.35 1.64 6.40
N SER A 415 -16.86 2.60 5.61
CA SER A 415 -17.60 3.14 4.48
C SER A 415 -17.86 2.10 3.39
N LEU A 416 -16.92 1.17 3.13
CA LEU A 416 -17.15 0.05 2.22
C LEU A 416 -18.27 -0.88 2.72
N LEU A 417 -18.30 -1.21 4.02
CA LEU A 417 -19.32 -2.10 4.60
C LEU A 417 -20.72 -1.46 4.66
N GLU A 418 -20.82 -0.14 4.59
CA GLU A 418 -22.09 0.59 4.48
C GLU A 418 -22.71 0.49 3.08
N LEU A 419 -21.94 0.09 2.06
CA LEU A 419 -22.45 -0.07 0.70
C LEU A 419 -23.36 -1.30 0.53
N PRO A 420 -24.46 -1.17 -0.25
CA PRO A 420 -25.33 -2.29 -0.52
C PRO A 420 -24.58 -3.39 -1.28
N GLY A 421 -24.53 -4.61 -0.74
CA GLY A 421 -23.91 -5.77 -1.39
C GLY A 421 -22.39 -5.89 -1.23
N VAL A 422 -21.76 -5.00 -0.44
CA VAL A 422 -20.36 -5.15 -0.03
C VAL A 422 -20.33 -5.83 1.35
N GLY A 423 -19.96 -7.11 1.36
CA GLY A 423 -19.76 -7.87 2.59
C GLY A 423 -18.31 -7.89 3.07
N ALA A 424 -18.07 -8.53 4.22
CA ALA A 424 -16.74 -8.66 4.84
C ALA A 424 -15.66 -9.16 3.87
N TRP A 425 -15.98 -10.13 3.01
CA TRP A 425 -15.05 -10.61 1.98
C TRP A 425 -14.55 -9.50 1.05
N THR A 426 -15.47 -8.67 0.52
CA THR A 426 -15.10 -7.61 -0.44
C THR A 426 -14.30 -6.52 0.26
N ALA A 427 -14.72 -6.13 1.47
CA ALA A 427 -14.04 -5.09 2.25
C ALA A 427 -12.62 -5.51 2.64
N GLU A 428 -12.42 -6.74 3.12
CA GLU A 428 -11.09 -7.23 3.51
C GLU A 428 -10.19 -7.49 2.29
N LEU A 429 -10.75 -7.89 1.15
CA LEU A 429 -9.97 -8.00 -0.10
C LEU A 429 -9.46 -6.63 -0.57
N ILE A 430 -10.31 -5.59 -0.52
CA ILE A 430 -9.90 -4.21 -0.86
C ILE A 430 -8.90 -3.68 0.17
N ALA A 431 -9.08 -3.97 1.45
CA ALA A 431 -8.12 -3.58 2.48
C ALA A 431 -6.74 -4.20 2.25
N MET A 432 -6.69 -5.51 1.99
CA MET A 432 -5.45 -6.23 1.71
C MET A 432 -4.77 -5.73 0.42
N ARG A 433 -5.46 -5.79 -0.72
CA ARG A 433 -4.83 -5.56 -2.04
C ARG A 433 -4.82 -4.10 -2.47
N GLY A 434 -5.85 -3.34 -2.08
CA GLY A 434 -5.97 -1.93 -2.41
C GLY A 434 -5.17 -1.09 -1.44
N LEU A 435 -5.61 -1.09 -0.19
CA LEU A 435 -5.02 -0.24 0.85
C LEU A 435 -3.64 -0.71 1.30
N GLY A 436 -3.33 -1.99 1.11
CA GLY A 436 -2.06 -2.59 1.52
C GLY A 436 -1.99 -2.86 3.01
N ASP A 437 -3.14 -3.13 3.63
CA ASP A 437 -3.18 -3.49 5.03
C ASP A 437 -2.57 -4.89 5.22
N PRO A 438 -1.43 -5.03 5.92
CA PRO A 438 -0.78 -6.33 6.13
C PRO A 438 -1.57 -7.25 7.06
N ASP A 439 -2.57 -6.73 7.77
CA ASP A 439 -3.35 -7.42 8.79
C ASP A 439 -4.82 -7.64 8.37
N ALA A 440 -5.18 -7.34 7.12
CA ALA A 440 -6.49 -7.66 6.56
C ALA A 440 -6.68 -9.18 6.44
N PHE A 441 -7.90 -9.66 6.68
CA PHE A 441 -8.17 -11.10 6.74
C PHE A 441 -9.57 -11.48 6.22
N PRO A 442 -9.68 -11.95 4.96
CA PRO A 442 -10.95 -12.33 4.37
C PRO A 442 -11.38 -13.74 4.82
N ALA A 443 -11.80 -13.90 6.09
CA ALA A 443 -12.14 -15.21 6.69
C ALA A 443 -13.24 -16.00 5.94
N THR A 444 -14.09 -15.32 5.16
CA THR A 444 -15.16 -15.96 4.38
C THR A 444 -14.73 -16.30 2.94
N ASP A 445 -13.47 -16.04 2.56
CA ASP A 445 -12.94 -16.40 1.26
C ASP A 445 -12.95 -17.91 1.04
N LEU A 446 -13.38 -18.35 -0.15
CA LEU A 446 -13.48 -19.77 -0.46
C LEU A 446 -12.12 -20.45 -0.49
N GLY A 447 -11.10 -19.79 -1.06
CA GLY A 447 -9.74 -20.31 -1.09
C GLY A 447 -9.17 -20.48 0.32
N VAL A 448 -9.32 -19.46 1.16
CA VAL A 448 -8.91 -19.52 2.58
C VAL A 448 -9.61 -20.69 3.27
N ARG A 449 -10.94 -20.83 3.12
CA ARG A 449 -11.71 -21.92 3.75
C ARG A 449 -11.27 -23.31 3.29
N VAL A 450 -10.94 -23.48 2.01
CA VAL A 450 -10.43 -24.76 1.48
C VAL A 450 -9.02 -25.04 2.01
N ALA A 451 -8.16 -24.03 2.08
CA ALA A 451 -6.79 -24.17 2.60
C ALA A 451 -6.77 -24.54 4.08
N VAL A 452 -7.54 -23.85 4.92
CA VAL A 452 -7.59 -24.14 6.37
C VAL A 452 -8.17 -25.54 6.65
N ARG A 453 -9.14 -26.02 5.86
CA ARG A 453 -9.63 -27.40 5.93
C ARG A 453 -8.50 -28.41 5.68
N ARG A 454 -7.67 -28.19 4.66
CA ARG A 454 -6.53 -29.08 4.34
C ARG A 454 -5.48 -29.10 5.46
N LEU A 455 -5.34 -28.00 6.19
CA LEU A 455 -4.41 -27.87 7.31
C LEU A 455 -5.01 -28.30 8.66
N GLY A 456 -6.27 -28.74 8.71
CA GLY A 456 -6.93 -29.11 9.96
C GLY A 456 -7.27 -27.92 10.88
N LEU A 457 -7.28 -26.70 10.34
CA LEU A 457 -7.63 -25.47 11.06
C LEU A 457 -9.15 -25.22 11.06
N PRO A 458 -9.68 -24.39 11.99
CA PRO A 458 -11.12 -24.13 12.06
C PRO A 458 -11.70 -23.55 10.77
N GLU A 459 -12.75 -24.17 10.23
CA GLU A 459 -13.40 -23.71 9.00
C GLU A 459 -14.47 -22.62 9.22
N GLN A 460 -15.04 -22.57 10.42
CA GLN A 460 -16.12 -21.64 10.73
C GLN A 460 -15.56 -20.21 10.82
N PRO A 461 -16.13 -19.22 10.11
CA PRO A 461 -15.54 -17.88 10.01
C PRO A 461 -15.22 -17.20 11.36
N ARG A 462 -16.06 -17.39 12.38
CA ARG A 462 -15.82 -16.82 13.72
C ARG A 462 -14.60 -17.46 14.39
N ALA A 463 -14.58 -18.79 14.49
CA ALA A 463 -13.45 -19.53 15.06
C ALA A 463 -12.15 -19.28 14.28
N LEU A 464 -12.22 -19.19 12.95
CA LEU A 464 -11.06 -18.86 12.12
C LEU A 464 -10.56 -17.43 12.36
N THR A 465 -11.46 -16.47 12.58
CA THR A 465 -11.09 -15.09 12.91
C THR A 465 -10.40 -14.99 14.26
N GLU A 466 -10.85 -15.78 15.25
CA GLU A 466 -10.19 -15.88 16.56
C GLU A 466 -8.81 -16.56 16.43
N ARG A 467 -8.72 -17.65 15.67
CA ARG A 467 -7.45 -18.37 15.40
C ARG A 467 -6.43 -17.49 14.69
N SER A 468 -6.87 -16.64 13.77
CA SER A 468 -5.98 -15.76 12.99
C SER A 468 -5.37 -14.62 13.79
N LEU A 469 -5.85 -14.36 15.03
CA LEU A 469 -5.23 -13.37 15.93
C LEU A 469 -3.76 -13.67 16.21
N ARG A 470 -3.34 -14.94 16.11
CA ARG A 470 -1.94 -15.37 16.25
C ARG A 470 -1.04 -14.93 15.10
N TRP A 471 -1.61 -14.61 13.94
CA TRP A 471 -0.85 -14.18 12.75
C TRP A 471 -0.73 -12.67 12.66
N ARG A 472 -1.22 -11.92 13.65
CA ARG A 472 -1.11 -10.46 13.66
C ARG A 472 0.35 -10.05 13.90
N PRO A 473 0.84 -8.97 13.27
CA PRO A 473 0.11 -8.04 12.39
C PRO A 473 0.14 -8.41 10.89
N TRP A 474 0.35 -9.70 10.54
CA TRP A 474 0.65 -10.18 9.20
C TRP A 474 -0.42 -11.14 8.62
N ARG A 475 -1.69 -10.99 9.04
CA ARG A 475 -2.78 -11.88 8.58
C ARG A 475 -2.96 -11.92 7.06
N SER A 476 -2.66 -10.85 6.34
CA SER A 476 -2.72 -10.84 4.87
C SER A 476 -1.64 -11.71 4.23
N TYR A 477 -0.44 -11.77 4.81
CA TYR A 477 0.61 -12.68 4.36
C TYR A 477 0.27 -14.13 4.69
N ALA A 478 -0.31 -14.38 5.87
CA ALA A 478 -0.88 -15.69 6.18
C ALA A 478 -1.93 -16.12 5.13
N THR A 479 -2.82 -15.20 4.72
CA THR A 479 -3.76 -15.45 3.61
C THR A 479 -3.05 -15.80 2.29
N GLN A 480 -1.95 -15.10 1.93
CA GLN A 480 -1.18 -15.46 0.73
C GLN A 480 -0.60 -16.88 0.83
N HIS A 481 0.03 -17.23 1.95
CA HIS A 481 0.57 -18.58 2.17
C HIS A 481 -0.53 -19.65 2.11
N LEU A 482 -1.70 -19.40 2.71
CA LEU A 482 -2.85 -20.31 2.61
C LEU A 482 -3.28 -20.54 1.16
N TRP A 483 -3.32 -19.51 0.32
CA TRP A 483 -3.64 -19.66 -1.10
C TRP A 483 -2.58 -20.44 -1.90
N THR A 484 -1.30 -20.38 -1.51
CA THR A 484 -0.24 -21.22 -2.13
C THR A 484 -0.38 -22.71 -1.84
N ALA A 485 -1.18 -23.09 -0.83
CA ALA A 485 -1.49 -24.49 -0.52
C ALA A 485 -2.52 -25.12 -1.48
N LEU A 486 -3.06 -24.32 -2.41
CA LEU A 486 -4.07 -24.73 -3.38
C LEU A 486 -3.44 -24.91 -4.76
N ASP A 487 -3.93 -25.90 -5.48
CA ASP A 487 -3.61 -26.09 -6.89
C ASP A 487 -4.51 -25.16 -7.72
N HIS A 488 -3.95 -24.02 -8.14
CA HIS A 488 -4.67 -22.98 -8.86
C HIS A 488 -3.71 -22.15 -9.69
N ALA A 489 -4.13 -21.79 -10.92
CA ALA A 489 -3.35 -21.04 -11.90
C ALA A 489 -2.87 -19.63 -11.49
N VAL A 490 -3.16 -19.20 -10.25
CA VAL A 490 -2.64 -17.95 -9.64
C VAL A 490 -1.27 -18.18 -8.98
N ASN A 491 -0.87 -19.43 -8.78
CA ASN A 491 0.41 -19.81 -8.18
C ASN A 491 1.47 -20.18 -9.23
N ASP A 492 1.12 -20.12 -10.53
CA ASP A 492 1.96 -20.59 -11.62
C ASP A 492 2.58 -19.43 -12.41
N TRP A 493 3.92 -19.41 -12.47
CA TRP A 493 4.68 -18.47 -13.29
C TRP A 493 6.00 -19.09 -13.79
N PRO A 494 6.37 -18.89 -15.08
CA PRO A 494 5.53 -18.36 -16.16
C PRO A 494 4.41 -19.36 -16.49
N ARG A 495 3.27 -18.88 -17.00
CA ARG A 495 2.18 -19.78 -17.41
C ARG A 495 2.67 -20.73 -18.49
N THR A 496 2.62 -22.03 -18.26
CA THR A 496 2.84 -23.02 -19.32
C THR A 496 1.84 -22.77 -20.45
N SER A 497 2.33 -22.74 -21.69
CA SER A 497 1.64 -22.25 -22.90
C SER A 497 0.30 -22.90 -23.25
N LYS A 498 -0.18 -23.88 -22.48
CA LYS A 498 -1.44 -24.61 -22.72
C LYS A 498 -2.71 -23.87 -22.29
N GLU A 499 -2.64 -22.77 -21.55
CA GLU A 499 -3.83 -22.06 -21.01
C GLU A 499 -4.04 -20.62 -21.54
N ILE A 500 -3.26 -20.18 -22.53
CA ILE A 500 -3.32 -18.81 -23.05
C ILE A 500 -4.28 -18.68 -24.27
N ALA A 501 -4.85 -19.80 -24.75
CA ALA A 501 -5.83 -19.82 -25.84
C ALA A 501 -7.27 -19.54 -25.37
#